data_AF-A0AAP0EQV0-F1
#
_entry.id   AF-A0AAP0EQV0-F1
#
_cell.length_a   1.000
_cell.length_b   1.000
_cell.length_c   1.000
_cell.angle_alpha   90.00
_cell.angle_beta   90.00
_cell.angle_gamma   90.00
#
_symmetry.space_group_name_H-M   'P 1'
#
loop_
_entity.id
_entity.type
_entity.pdbx_description
1 polymer ?
#
loop_
_entity_poly.entity_id
_entity_poly.type
_entity_poly.pdbx_seq_one_letter_code
_entity_poly.pdbx_strand_id
1 'polypeptide(L)'
;MASASTPDESPSAKRWLPLEANPEIMNQFLWGLGLPPDEAEFGDVYGLDEELLAMVPKPVLAVLFLFPLTNKVEAERMSEEDNVKRSPVIKCIS
;
A
#
# COMPACT_ATOMS: atom_id res chain seq x y z
N MET A 1 12.48 -11.94 38.38
CA MET A 1 12.32 -13.21 37.64
C MET A 1 11.82 -12.82 36.24
N ALA A 2 12.59 -13.18 35.22
CA ALA A 2 12.40 -13.00 33.78
C ALA A 2 12.23 -11.56 33.22
N SER A 3 13.36 -10.99 32.82
CA SER A 3 13.50 -10.04 31.71
C SER A 3 13.11 -10.75 30.40
N ALA A 4 12.33 -10.11 29.54
CA ALA A 4 12.08 -10.56 28.17
C ALA A 4 12.60 -9.49 27.20
N SER A 5 13.57 -9.90 26.42
CA SER A 5 14.50 -9.10 25.63
C SER A 5 13.85 -8.45 24.41
N THR A 6 14.11 -7.16 24.22
CA THR A 6 14.01 -6.46 22.94
C THR A 6 15.26 -6.76 22.10
N PRO A 7 15.11 -7.16 20.83
CA PRO A 7 16.20 -6.95 19.87
C PRO A 7 15.65 -6.39 18.56
N ASP A 8 15.59 -5.07 18.44
CA ASP A 8 16.08 -4.36 17.24
C ASP A 8 16.16 -2.86 17.54
N GLU A 9 17.17 -2.45 18.33
CA GLU A 9 17.54 -1.04 18.43
C GLU A 9 18.71 -0.80 17.46
N SER A 10 18.37 -0.58 16.19
CA SER A 10 19.26 0.04 15.20
C SER A 10 19.02 1.56 15.23
N PRO A 11 20.07 2.40 15.06
CA PRO A 11 19.98 3.82 15.39
C PRO A 11 19.07 4.55 14.38
N SER A 12 18.00 5.16 14.91
CA SER A 12 17.19 6.19 14.24
C SER A 12 16.55 5.80 12.91
N ALA A 13 15.73 4.75 12.87
CA ALA A 13 14.67 4.69 11.85
C ALA A 13 13.80 5.95 12.02
N LYS A 14 13.88 6.90 11.07
CA LYS A 14 12.99 8.06 11.05
C LYS A 14 11.57 7.53 11.11
N ARG A 15 10.84 7.86 12.18
CA ARG A 15 9.42 7.53 12.32
C ARG A 15 8.63 8.65 11.67
N TRP A 16 8.00 8.33 10.54
CA TRP A 16 7.14 9.27 9.83
C TRP A 16 5.75 9.20 10.46
N LEU A 17 5.03 10.32 10.41
CA LEU A 17 3.63 10.33 10.80
C LEU A 17 2.82 9.54 9.76
N PRO A 18 1.80 8.77 10.18
CA PRO A 18 0.94 8.07 9.25
C PRO A 18 0.21 9.09 8.38
N LEU A 19 0.12 8.79 7.08
CA LEU A 19 -0.62 9.59 6.12
C LEU A 19 -2.10 9.19 6.14
N GLU A 20 -2.98 10.18 6.11
CA GLU A 20 -4.42 9.98 6.02
C GLU A 20 -4.81 9.62 4.57
N ALA A 21 -5.58 8.55 4.40
CA ALA A 21 -6.12 8.15 3.09
C ALA A 21 -7.33 9.03 2.71
N ASN A 22 -7.05 10.31 2.47
CA ASN A 22 -8.02 11.33 2.07
C ASN A 22 -7.48 12.01 0.79
N PRO A 23 -8.27 12.08 -0.30
CA PRO A 23 -7.84 12.69 -1.56
C PRO A 23 -7.28 14.09 -1.43
N GLU A 24 -7.85 14.94 -0.56
CA GLU A 24 -7.39 16.32 -0.37
C GLU A 24 -5.94 16.38 0.15
N ILE A 25 -5.63 15.54 1.14
CA ILE A 25 -4.29 15.45 1.74
C ILE A 25 -3.30 14.80 0.76
N MET A 26 -3.74 13.74 0.07
CA MET A 26 -2.92 13.02 -0.91
C MET A 26 -2.57 13.87 -2.12
N ASN A 27 -3.52 14.68 -2.62
CA ASN A 27 -3.30 15.59 -3.75
C ASN A 27 -2.34 16.72 -3.38
N GLN A 28 -2.51 17.32 -2.19
CA GLN A 28 -1.54 18.30 -1.69
C GLN A 28 -0.13 17.70 -1.56
N PHE A 29 -0.04 16.45 -1.12
CA PHE A 29 1.24 15.74 -1.05
C PHE A 29 1.87 15.55 -2.44
N LEU A 30 1.09 15.12 -3.45
CA LEU A 30 1.56 14.98 -4.84
C LEU A 30 2.06 16.29 -5.44
N TRP A 31 1.30 17.37 -5.25
CA TRP A 31 1.70 18.68 -5.75
C TRP A 31 2.96 19.19 -5.03
N GLY A 32 3.09 18.90 -3.73
CA GLY A 32 4.31 19.16 -2.95
C GLY A 32 5.54 18.38 -3.43
N LEU A 33 5.35 17.21 -4.06
CA LEU A 33 6.39 16.44 -4.72
C LEU A 33 6.73 16.95 -6.13
N GLY A 34 5.97 17.90 -6.66
CA GLY A 34 6.20 18.52 -7.97
C GLY A 34 5.35 17.96 -9.10
N LEU A 35 4.33 17.14 -8.81
CA LEU A 35 3.39 16.68 -9.83
C LEU A 35 2.39 17.80 -10.17
N PRO A 36 2.18 18.16 -11.45
CA PRO A 36 1.17 19.13 -11.84
C PRO A 36 -0.26 18.64 -11.58
N PRO A 37 -1.20 19.51 -11.14
CA PRO A 37 -2.60 19.12 -10.89
C PRO A 37 -3.35 18.62 -12.13
N ASP A 38 -2.91 18.96 -13.32
CA ASP A 38 -3.51 18.56 -14.60
C ASP A 38 -3.04 17.18 -15.08
N GLU A 39 -2.02 16.59 -14.45
CA GLU A 39 -1.48 15.29 -14.85
C GLU A 39 -2.14 14.12 -14.12
N ALA A 40 -2.31 14.22 -12.79
CA ALA A 40 -3.03 13.23 -12.01
C ALA A 40 -3.54 13.78 -10.67
N GLU A 41 -4.64 13.19 -10.21
CA GLU A 41 -5.23 13.43 -8.89
C GLU A 41 -5.77 12.12 -8.29
N PHE A 42 -5.79 12.06 -6.98
CA PHE A 42 -6.53 11.08 -6.20
C PHE A 42 -8.00 11.50 -6.11
N GLY A 43 -8.87 10.49 -6.15
CA GLY A 43 -10.30 10.61 -5.87
C GLY A 43 -10.76 9.45 -5.01
N ASP A 44 -11.93 9.61 -4.38
CA ASP A 44 -12.53 8.55 -3.56
C ASP A 44 -13.16 7.46 -4.42
N VAL A 45 -13.04 6.22 -3.93
CA VAL A 45 -13.77 5.07 -4.47
C VAL A 45 -14.84 4.68 -3.45
N TYR A 46 -16.09 4.99 -3.76
CA TYR A 46 -17.21 4.74 -2.84
C TYR A 46 -17.58 3.26 -2.68
N GLY A 47 -17.23 2.44 -3.67
CA GLY A 47 -17.46 1.01 -3.64
C GLY A 47 -16.94 0.33 -4.90
N LEU A 48 -17.03 -1.00 -4.91
CA LEU A 48 -16.52 -1.85 -5.99
C LEU A 48 -17.63 -2.36 -6.93
N ASP A 49 -18.86 -1.90 -6.72
CA ASP A 49 -19.99 -2.17 -7.60
C ASP A 49 -19.89 -1.32 -8.87
N GLU A 50 -20.39 -1.84 -9.99
CA GLU A 50 -20.26 -1.20 -11.31
C GLU A 50 -20.80 0.24 -11.33
N GLU A 51 -21.94 0.47 -10.67
CA GLU A 51 -22.56 1.80 -10.58
C GLU A 51 -21.68 2.79 -9.81
N LEU A 52 -21.02 2.35 -8.74
CA LEU A 52 -20.15 3.20 -7.93
C LEU A 52 -18.81 3.45 -8.63
N LEU A 53 -18.26 2.44 -9.31
CA LEU A 53 -17.05 2.56 -10.10
C LEU A 53 -17.23 3.45 -11.33
N ALA A 54 -18.45 3.57 -11.86
CA ALA A 54 -18.74 4.46 -12.98
C ALA A 54 -18.55 5.95 -12.63
N MET A 55 -18.58 6.31 -11.34
CA MET A 55 -18.32 7.67 -10.87
C MET A 55 -16.83 8.04 -10.84
N VAL A 56 -15.93 7.05 -10.88
CA VAL A 56 -14.48 7.30 -10.84
C VAL A 56 -14.02 7.85 -12.20
N PRO A 57 -13.31 8.99 -12.23
CA PRO A 57 -12.81 9.57 -13.48
C PRO A 57 -11.83 8.63 -14.18
N LYS A 58 -11.91 8.59 -15.53
CA LYS A 58 -11.07 7.73 -16.38
C LYS A 58 -10.13 8.60 -17.22
N PRO A 59 -8.87 8.17 -17.47
CA PRO A 59 -8.29 6.87 -17.14
C PRO A 59 -7.78 6.74 -15.69
N VAL A 60 -7.84 5.53 -15.13
CA VAL A 60 -7.29 5.23 -13.79
C VAL A 60 -5.88 4.66 -13.92
N LEU A 61 -4.89 5.31 -13.29
CA LEU A 61 -3.49 4.90 -13.35
C LEU A 61 -3.11 3.91 -12.25
N ALA A 62 -3.62 4.11 -11.04
CA ALA A 62 -3.34 3.29 -9.86
C ALA A 62 -4.52 3.34 -8.89
N VAL A 63 -4.59 2.34 -8.00
CA VAL A 63 -5.54 2.29 -6.88
C VAL A 63 -4.73 2.09 -5.60
N LEU A 64 -4.99 2.92 -4.59
CA LEU A 64 -4.44 2.76 -3.25
C LEU A 64 -5.51 2.20 -2.33
N PHE A 65 -5.20 1.12 -1.62
CA PHE A 65 -6.12 0.48 -0.69
C PHE A 65 -5.54 0.49 0.71
N LEU A 66 -6.20 1.19 1.63
CA LEU A 66 -5.87 1.19 3.05
C LEU A 66 -6.70 0.11 3.74
N PHE A 67 -6.04 -0.87 4.35
CA PHE A 67 -6.69 -1.96 5.06
C PHE A 67 -5.96 -2.29 6.37
N PRO A 68 -6.65 -2.86 7.37
CA PRO A 68 -6.03 -3.21 8.64
C PRO A 68 -5.04 -4.37 8.47
N LEU A 69 -3.79 -4.14 8.85
CA LEU A 69 -2.78 -5.19 8.96
C LEU A 69 -3.04 -6.00 10.22
N THR A 70 -3.40 -7.27 10.04
CA THR A 70 -3.62 -8.21 11.14
C THR A 70 -2.60 -9.35 11.05
N ASN A 71 -2.30 -9.99 12.19
CA ASN A 71 -1.39 -11.13 12.22
C ASN A 71 -1.80 -12.26 11.25
N LYS A 72 -3.11 -12.42 11.02
CA LYS A 72 -3.62 -13.39 10.06
C LYS A 72 -3.25 -13.00 8.62
N VAL A 73 -3.47 -11.74 8.25
CA VAL A 73 -3.12 -11.23 6.90
C VAL A 73 -1.61 -11.30 6.66
N GLU A 74 -0.80 -10.97 7.66
CA GLU A 74 0.66 -11.11 7.56
C GLU A 74 1.11 -12.56 7.42
N ALA A 75 0.50 -13.49 8.17
CA ALA A 75 0.79 -14.92 8.05
C ALA A 75 0.39 -15.48 6.68
N GLU A 76 -0.77 -15.06 6.16
CA GLU A 76 -1.23 -15.41 4.81
C GLU A 76 -0.26 -14.87 3.75
N ARG A 77 0.14 -13.59 3.84
CA ARG A 77 1.15 -12.97 2.96
C ARG A 77 2.47 -13.73 2.95
N MET A 78 3.00 -14.09 4.12
CA MET A 78 4.22 -14.90 4.20
C MET A 78 4.04 -16.29 3.58
N SER A 79 2.87 -16.92 3.77
CA SER A 79 2.59 -18.22 3.18
C SER A 79 2.49 -18.17 1.65
N GLU A 80 1.90 -17.10 1.11
CA GLU A 80 1.84 -16.84 -0.33
C GLU A 80 3.23 -16.60 -0.91
N GLU A 81 4.07 -15.80 -0.25
CA GLU A 81 5.46 -15.58 -0.66
C GLU A 81 6.27 -16.89 -0.69
N ASP A 82 6.09 -17.77 0.29
CA ASP A 82 6.72 -19.09 0.31
C ASP A 82 6.19 -20.02 -0.78
N ASN A 83 4.89 -19.97 -1.06
CA ASN A 83 4.27 -20.73 -2.15
C ASN A 83 4.74 -20.24 -3.52
N VAL A 84 4.90 -18.93 -3.72
CA VAL A 84 5.46 -18.34 -4.94
C VAL A 84 6.93 -18.76 -5.10
N LYS A 85 7.74 -18.73 -4.04
CA LYS A 85 9.14 -19.20 -4.07
C LYS A 85 9.27 -20.70 -4.33
N ARG A 86 8.28 -21.50 -3.91
CA ARG A 86 8.21 -22.95 -4.15
C ARG A 86 7.62 -23.31 -5.51
N SER A 87 6.88 -22.40 -6.15
CA SER A 87 6.30 -22.64 -7.47
C SER A 87 7.41 -22.62 -8.54
N PRO A 88 7.62 -23.71 -9.30
CA PRO A 88 8.66 -23.81 -10.31
C PRO A 88 8.27 -23.09 -11.62
N VAL A 89 7.51 -21.99 -11.55
CA VAL A 89 7.09 -21.24 -12.73
C VAL A 89 8.27 -20.39 -13.21
N ILE A 90 9.07 -21.05 -14.04
CA ILE A 90 9.94 -20.47 -15.06
C ILE A 90 11.03 -19.57 -14.47
N LYS A 91 12.01 -20.22 -13.85
CA LYS A 91 13.41 -19.82 -14.06
C LYS A 91 13.66 -19.98 -15.57
N CYS A 92 13.30 -18.96 -16.35
CA CYS A 92 13.62 -18.92 -17.78
C CYS A 92 15.15 -18.96 -17.84
N ILE A 93 15.65 -20.13 -18.19
CA ILE A 93 17.01 -20.36 -18.62
C ILE A 93 17.12 -19.68 -19.98
N SER A 94 17.66 -18.47 -20.00
CA SER A 94 18.52 -17.92 -21.06
C SER A 94 19.18 -16.65 -20.55
#